data_AF-A0A356SYQ7-F1
#
_entry.id   AF-A0A356SYQ7-F1
#
_cell.length_a   1.000
_cell.length_b   1.000
_cell.length_c   1.000
_cell.angle_alpha   90.00
_cell.angle_beta   90.00
_cell.angle_gamma   90.00
#
_symmetry.space_group_name_H-M   'P 1'
#
loop_
_entity.id
_entity.type
_entity.pdbx_description
1 polymer ?
#
loop_
_entity_poly.entity_id
_entity_poly.type
_entity_poly.pdbx_seq_one_letter_code
_entity_poly.pdbx_strand_id
1 'polypeptide(L)'
;SRLSGGGVALMERLRDYRHICMWVQACRAESKGTVKRGFGGRPSIKYGLDRADMLRFREGMYLVAKTHVAAGAKKLIPGIHGMPYELSPNQVDLLKEAPLDPRAYIAILSHLFGGCVMGTDPATSVVDGSGRVHGYEGLIVADASVIPTNLGVNPQHTIMGLAMTFADDLLAA
;
A
#
# COMPACT_ATOMS: atom_id res chain seq x y z
N SER A 1 -10.56 -13.47 -8.26
CA SER A 1 -11.82 -13.34 -7.50
C SER A 1 -11.49 -13.25 -6.02
N ARG A 2 -12.16 -12.37 -5.25
CA ARG A 2 -11.98 -12.27 -3.78
C ARG A 2 -12.69 -13.40 -3.02
N LEU A 3 -13.49 -14.20 -3.73
CA LEU A 3 -14.00 -15.48 -3.29
C LEU A 3 -13.11 -16.60 -3.86
N SER A 4 -12.58 -17.45 -2.99
CA SER A 4 -11.79 -18.61 -3.40
C SER A 4 -12.67 -19.75 -3.93
N GLY A 5 -12.06 -20.81 -4.43
CA GLY A 5 -12.76 -21.99 -4.96
C GLY A 5 -12.94 -21.97 -6.47
N GLY A 6 -13.55 -23.03 -7.01
CA GLY A 6 -13.85 -23.20 -8.43
C GLY A 6 -15.08 -24.10 -8.62
N GLY A 7 -15.62 -24.13 -9.84
CA GLY A 7 -16.78 -24.96 -10.18
C GLY A 7 -17.99 -24.70 -9.29
N VAL A 8 -18.64 -25.77 -8.83
CA VAL A 8 -19.86 -25.71 -8.01
C VAL A 8 -19.65 -24.91 -6.73
N ALA A 9 -18.52 -25.10 -6.04
CA ALA A 9 -18.23 -24.39 -4.79
C ALA A 9 -18.12 -22.86 -4.99
N LEU A 10 -17.56 -22.41 -6.11
CA LEU A 10 -17.54 -20.98 -6.44
C LEU A 10 -18.96 -20.49 -6.77
N MET A 11 -19.74 -21.26 -7.54
CA MET A 11 -21.11 -20.89 -7.89
C MET A 11 -22.00 -20.77 -6.65
N GLU A 12 -21.84 -21.66 -5.66
CA GLU A 12 -22.54 -21.57 -4.38
C GLU A 12 -22.18 -20.28 -3.63
N ARG A 13 -20.90 -19.95 -3.53
CA ARG A 13 -20.44 -18.70 -2.89
C ARG A 13 -20.93 -17.45 -3.62
N LEU A 14 -21.03 -17.51 -4.95
CA LEU A 14 -21.57 -16.40 -5.75
C LEU A 14 -23.07 -16.18 -5.55
N ARG A 15 -23.83 -17.17 -5.06
CA ARG A 15 -25.24 -16.97 -4.69
C ARG A 15 -25.39 -15.95 -3.57
N ASP A 16 -24.42 -15.89 -2.66
CA ASP A 16 -24.40 -14.96 -1.54
C ASP A 16 -23.85 -13.58 -1.93
N TYR A 17 -23.50 -13.33 -3.20
CA TYR A 17 -22.85 -12.09 -3.63
C TYR A 17 -23.64 -10.82 -3.25
N ARG A 18 -24.98 -10.88 -3.30
CA ARG A 18 -25.87 -9.78 -2.90
C ARG A 18 -25.92 -9.53 -1.39
N HIS A 19 -25.32 -10.42 -0.61
CA HIS A 19 -25.25 -10.37 0.86
C HIS A 19 -23.82 -10.15 1.37
N ILE A 20 -22.88 -9.85 0.47
CA ILE A 20 -21.49 -9.56 0.82
C ILE A 20 -21.29 -8.05 0.91
N CYS A 21 -20.77 -7.62 2.06
CA CYS A 21 -20.19 -6.30 2.24
C CYS A 21 -18.68 -6.44 2.36
N MET A 22 -17.93 -5.57 1.69
CA MET A 22 -16.48 -5.66 1.63
C MET A 22 -15.87 -4.29 1.88
N TRP A 23 -15.13 -4.18 2.97
CA TRP A 23 -14.39 -2.97 3.30
C TRP A 23 -12.89 -3.18 3.09
N VAL A 24 -12.22 -2.12 2.67
CA VAL A 24 -10.77 -2.11 2.45
C VAL A 24 -10.13 -1.38 3.62
N GLN A 25 -9.16 -2.03 4.24
CA GLN A 25 -8.25 -1.37 5.16
C GLN A 25 -7.10 -0.75 4.36
N ALA A 26 -6.73 0.49 4.71
CA ALA A 26 -5.52 1.12 4.24
C ALA A 26 -4.48 1.13 5.36
N CYS A 27 -3.26 0.71 5.05
CA CYS A 27 -2.12 0.76 5.97
C CYS A 27 -1.08 1.73 5.43
N ARG A 28 -0.69 2.73 6.22
CA ARG A 28 0.50 3.52 5.94
C ARG A 28 1.72 2.67 6.28
N ALA A 29 2.32 2.07 5.24
CA ALA A 29 3.56 1.31 5.39
C ALA A 29 4.75 2.25 5.59
N GLU A 30 5.62 1.88 6.54
CA GLU A 30 6.92 2.54 6.80
C GLU A 30 8.09 1.76 6.17
N SER A 31 7.82 0.54 5.69
CA SER A 31 8.78 -0.31 4.99
C SER A 31 9.39 0.40 3.80
N LYS A 32 10.71 0.24 3.64
CA LYS A 32 11.49 0.81 2.55
C LYS A 32 11.89 -0.27 1.55
N GLY A 33 11.82 0.08 0.28
CA GLY A 33 12.30 -0.76 -0.82
C GLY A 33 13.53 -0.18 -1.49
N THR A 34 13.97 -0.84 -2.56
CA THR A 34 15.01 -0.34 -3.44
C THR A 34 14.59 -0.50 -4.89
N VAL A 35 14.91 0.50 -5.70
CA VAL A 35 14.86 0.43 -7.16
C VAL A 35 16.30 0.51 -7.65
N LYS A 36 16.71 -0.48 -8.45
CA LYS A 36 18.06 -0.55 -9.03
C LYS A 36 17.97 -0.81 -10.52
N ARG A 37 19.02 -0.48 -11.26
CA ARG A 37 19.17 -0.91 -12.64
C ARG A 37 19.34 -2.44 -12.67
N GLY A 38 18.43 -3.13 -13.33
CA GLY A 38 18.45 -4.58 -13.54
C GLY A 38 19.04 -4.96 -14.89
N PHE A 39 18.95 -6.24 -15.21
CA PHE A 39 19.45 -6.81 -16.46
C PHE A 39 18.79 -6.17 -17.69
N GLY A 40 19.59 -5.89 -18.72
CA GLY A 40 19.09 -5.26 -19.96
C GLY A 40 18.54 -3.84 -19.76
N GLY A 41 18.89 -3.16 -18.67
CA GLY A 41 18.41 -1.80 -18.37
C GLY A 41 17.00 -1.73 -17.78
N ARG A 42 16.33 -2.87 -17.55
CA ARG A 42 15.01 -2.90 -16.89
C ARG A 42 15.15 -2.57 -15.40
N PRO A 43 14.19 -1.87 -14.78
CA PRO A 43 14.22 -1.63 -13.35
C PRO A 43 14.08 -2.96 -12.57
N SER A 44 14.90 -3.14 -11.54
CA SER A 44 14.77 -4.18 -10.53
C SER A 44 14.23 -3.55 -9.26
N ILE A 45 13.04 -3.99 -8.84
CA ILE A 45 12.33 -3.45 -7.68
C ILE A 45 12.34 -4.51 -6.59
N LYS A 46 12.81 -4.15 -5.40
CA LYS A 46 12.67 -4.95 -4.19
C LYS A 46 11.87 -4.17 -3.16
N TYR A 47 10.71 -4.68 -2.79
CA TYR A 47 9.87 -4.12 -1.76
C TYR A 47 9.13 -5.26 -1.05
N GLY A 48 8.98 -5.15 0.26
CA GLY A 48 8.20 -6.06 1.08
C GLY A 48 7.82 -5.38 2.37
N LEU A 49 6.63 -5.69 2.90
CA LEU A 49 6.20 -5.20 4.19
C LEU A 49 7.00 -5.91 5.29
N ASP A 50 7.59 -5.14 6.18
CA ASP A 50 8.28 -5.63 7.34
C ASP A 50 7.30 -6.09 8.44
N ARG A 51 7.86 -6.62 9.53
CA ARG A 51 7.07 -7.12 10.65
C ARG A 51 6.23 -6.02 11.32
N ALA A 52 6.73 -4.79 11.43
CA ALA A 52 6.02 -3.71 12.09
C ALA A 52 4.80 -3.29 11.27
N ASP A 53 4.94 -3.20 9.95
CA ASP A 53 3.83 -2.93 9.04
C ASP A 53 2.82 -4.08 9.03
N MET A 54 3.28 -5.33 9.03
CA MET A 54 2.37 -6.49 9.07
C MET A 54 1.60 -6.61 10.38
N LEU A 55 2.16 -6.17 11.51
CA LEU A 55 1.41 -6.07 12.78
C LEU A 55 0.28 -5.04 12.68
N ARG A 56 0.56 -3.85 12.11
CA ARG A 56 -0.45 -2.80 11.88
C ARG A 56 -1.51 -3.25 10.88
N PHE A 57 -1.10 -3.96 9.83
CA PHE A 57 -1.99 -4.52 8.82
C PHE A 57 -2.96 -5.54 9.44
N ARG A 58 -2.43 -6.47 10.25
CA ARG A 58 -3.24 -7.47 10.97
C ARG A 58 -4.23 -6.83 11.93
N GLU A 59 -3.79 -5.83 12.70
CA GLU A 59 -4.68 -5.08 13.59
C GLU A 59 -5.80 -4.39 12.80
N GLY A 60 -5.46 -3.74 11.69
CA GLY A 60 -6.45 -3.13 10.79
C GLY A 60 -7.48 -4.12 10.26
N MET A 61 -7.05 -5.32 9.85
CA MET A 61 -7.94 -6.40 9.42
C MET A 61 -8.87 -6.86 10.55
N TYR A 62 -8.34 -7.03 11.77
CA TYR A 62 -9.14 -7.35 12.96
C TYR A 62 -10.20 -6.27 13.24
N LEU A 63 -9.84 -4.99 13.19
CA LEU A 63 -10.75 -3.88 13.45
C LEU A 63 -11.87 -3.78 12.40
N VAL A 64 -11.54 -3.99 11.12
CA VAL A 64 -12.55 -4.03 10.05
C VAL A 64 -13.51 -5.20 10.25
N ALA A 65 -12.99 -6.40 10.55
CA ALA A 65 -13.83 -7.58 10.81
C ALA A 65 -14.73 -7.38 12.05
N LYS A 66 -14.20 -6.82 13.13
CA LYS A 66 -14.96 -6.46 14.33
C LYS A 66 -16.07 -5.46 14.03
N THR A 67 -15.81 -4.50 13.15
CA THR A 67 -16.83 -3.53 12.72
C THR A 67 -17.93 -4.19 11.89
N HIS A 68 -17.58 -5.13 11.00
CA HIS A 68 -18.59 -5.94 10.31
C HIS A 68 -19.45 -6.76 11.28
N VAL A 69 -18.86 -7.37 12.31
CA VAL A 69 -19.63 -8.06 13.37
C VAL A 69 -20.58 -7.10 14.09
N ALA A 70 -20.09 -5.93 14.50
CA ALA A 70 -20.91 -4.91 15.14
C ALA A 70 -22.05 -4.41 14.23
N ALA A 71 -21.84 -4.40 12.91
CA ALA A 71 -22.86 -4.09 11.90
C ALA A 71 -23.84 -5.25 11.62
N GLY A 72 -23.73 -6.38 12.32
CA GLY A 72 -24.64 -7.52 12.20
C GLY A 72 -24.22 -8.59 11.20
N ALA A 73 -22.94 -8.63 10.78
CA ALA A 73 -22.44 -9.70 9.93
C ALA A 73 -22.62 -11.07 10.60
N LYS A 74 -23.20 -12.03 9.87
CA LYS A 74 -23.40 -13.42 10.33
C LYS A 74 -22.20 -14.32 10.08
N LYS A 75 -21.33 -13.90 9.15
CA LYS A 75 -20.18 -14.64 8.65
C LYS A 75 -19.10 -13.64 8.27
N LEU A 76 -17.84 -14.02 8.45
CA LEU A 76 -16.67 -13.26 8.02
C LEU A 76 -15.87 -14.11 7.05
N ILE A 77 -15.43 -13.50 5.94
CA ILE A 77 -14.51 -14.12 4.99
C ILE A 77 -13.20 -13.33 5.08
N PRO A 78 -12.20 -13.82 5.85
CA PRO A 78 -11.00 -13.03 6.13
C PRO A 78 -10.11 -12.85 4.89
N GLY A 79 -10.15 -13.81 3.95
CA GLY A 79 -9.33 -13.75 2.74
C GLY A 79 -7.83 -13.88 3.00
N ILE A 80 -7.45 -14.55 4.10
CA ILE A 80 -6.07 -14.75 4.53
C ILE A 80 -5.69 -16.23 4.37
N HIS A 81 -4.65 -16.52 3.60
CA HIS A 81 -4.13 -17.88 3.44
C HIS A 81 -3.61 -18.43 4.77
N GLY A 82 -3.94 -19.69 5.07
CA GLY A 82 -3.62 -20.32 6.36
C GLY A 82 -4.68 -20.09 7.45
N MET A 83 -5.72 -19.28 7.19
CA MET A 83 -6.89 -19.16 8.07
C MET A 83 -8.10 -19.91 7.50
N PRO A 84 -9.11 -20.23 8.34
CA PRO A 84 -10.39 -20.74 7.85
C PRO A 84 -11.00 -19.83 6.79
N TYR A 85 -11.66 -20.43 5.80
CA TYR A 85 -12.33 -19.67 4.72
C TYR A 85 -13.44 -18.78 5.25
N GLU A 86 -14.17 -19.25 6.26
CA GLU A 86 -15.28 -18.58 6.92
C GLU A 86 -15.03 -18.60 8.43
N LEU A 87 -15.34 -17.49 9.10
CA LEU A 87 -15.36 -17.38 10.56
C LEU A 87 -16.77 -16.94 10.99
N SER A 88 -17.26 -17.50 12.09
CA SER A 88 -18.44 -16.97 12.77
C SER A 88 -18.09 -15.71 13.59
N PRO A 89 -19.07 -14.87 13.96
CA PRO A 89 -18.81 -13.62 14.68
C PRO A 89 -18.05 -13.80 16.01
N ASN A 90 -18.28 -14.90 16.72
CA ASN A 90 -17.57 -15.25 17.95
C ASN A 90 -16.11 -15.72 17.73
N GLN A 91 -15.70 -15.94 16.48
CA GLN A 91 -14.34 -16.33 16.11
C GLN A 91 -13.49 -15.15 15.63
N VAL A 92 -14.00 -13.91 15.68
CA VAL A 92 -13.30 -12.73 15.15
C VAL A 92 -11.91 -12.52 15.76
N ASP A 93 -11.71 -12.90 17.02
CA ASP A 93 -10.44 -12.76 17.71
C ASP A 93 -9.33 -13.67 17.16
N LEU A 94 -9.66 -14.72 16.37
CA LEU A 94 -8.65 -15.52 15.67
C LEU A 94 -7.81 -14.68 14.69
N LEU A 95 -8.32 -13.54 14.22
CA LEU A 95 -7.56 -12.61 13.37
C LEU A 95 -6.36 -11.98 14.07
N LYS A 96 -6.33 -11.93 15.41
CA LYS A 96 -5.16 -11.47 16.17
C LYS A 96 -3.95 -12.38 15.98
N GLU A 97 -4.20 -13.65 15.67
CA GLU A 97 -3.19 -14.67 15.40
C GLU A 97 -2.97 -14.92 13.90
N ALA A 98 -3.53 -14.08 13.03
CA ALA A 98 -3.32 -14.20 11.59
C ALA A 98 -1.81 -14.13 11.25
N PRO A 99 -1.35 -14.86 10.21
CA PRO A 99 0.05 -14.88 9.80
C PRO A 99 0.61 -13.49 9.55
N LEU A 100 1.89 -13.27 9.80
CA LEU A 100 2.55 -11.99 9.48
C LEU A 100 3.24 -12.00 8.11
N ASP A 101 3.13 -13.10 7.35
CA ASP A 101 3.67 -13.15 6.00
C ASP A 101 2.77 -12.32 5.05
N PRO A 102 3.28 -11.25 4.41
CA PRO A 102 2.48 -10.44 3.48
C PRO A 102 1.89 -11.24 2.32
N ARG A 103 2.50 -12.37 1.95
CA ARG A 103 2.01 -13.26 0.87
C ARG A 103 0.73 -14.00 1.24
N ALA A 104 0.36 -14.03 2.52
CA ALA A 104 -0.89 -14.65 2.95
C ALA A 104 -2.11 -13.78 2.66
N TYR A 105 -1.93 -12.50 2.34
CA TYR A 105 -3.02 -11.52 2.24
C TYR A 105 -3.33 -11.15 0.80
N ILE A 106 -4.60 -10.90 0.52
CA ILE A 106 -5.02 -10.23 -0.71
C ILE A 106 -4.84 -8.72 -0.52
N ALA A 107 -3.64 -8.23 -0.83
CA ALA A 107 -3.27 -6.83 -0.72
C ALA A 107 -2.90 -6.23 -2.08
N ILE A 108 -3.06 -4.91 -2.21
CA ILE A 108 -2.61 -4.13 -3.36
C ILE A 108 -1.74 -3.01 -2.83
N LEU A 109 -0.58 -2.81 -3.45
CA LEU A 109 0.26 -1.63 -3.23
C LEU A 109 0.00 -0.64 -4.36
N SER A 110 -0.72 0.44 -4.06
CA SER A 110 -1.12 1.42 -5.07
C SER A 110 -0.17 2.60 -5.21
N HIS A 111 0.53 3.00 -4.13
CA HIS A 111 1.33 4.22 -4.10
C HIS A 111 2.72 3.93 -3.53
N LEU A 112 3.74 3.97 -4.39
CA LEU A 112 5.14 3.94 -3.99
C LEU A 112 5.73 5.35 -4.11
N PHE A 113 6.56 5.71 -3.15
CA PHE A 113 7.21 7.01 -3.03
C PHE A 113 8.72 6.83 -2.94
N GLY A 114 9.44 7.93 -3.17
CA GLY A 114 10.89 7.95 -3.08
C GLY A 114 11.60 7.44 -4.34
N GLY A 115 12.92 7.31 -4.24
CA GLY A 115 13.80 6.97 -5.37
C GLY A 115 14.64 8.17 -5.81
N CYS A 116 14.04 9.36 -5.86
CA CYS A 116 14.74 10.63 -6.07
C CYS A 116 14.40 11.62 -4.94
N VAL A 117 14.51 11.15 -3.69
CA VAL A 117 13.97 11.87 -2.52
C VAL A 117 14.53 13.28 -2.42
N MET A 118 13.65 14.22 -2.08
CA MET A 118 13.97 15.61 -1.81
C MET A 118 14.68 15.77 -0.46
N GLY A 119 15.68 16.66 -0.40
CA GLY A 119 16.40 17.01 0.82
C GLY A 119 17.46 18.09 0.59
N THR A 120 18.05 18.58 1.68
CA THR A 120 19.07 19.65 1.65
C THR A 120 20.50 19.11 1.54
N ASP A 121 20.69 17.80 1.69
CA ASP A 121 22.01 17.16 1.70
C ASP A 121 22.15 16.20 0.51
N PRO A 122 23.05 16.49 -0.46
CA PRO A 122 23.31 15.63 -1.61
C PRO A 122 23.81 14.22 -1.26
N ALA A 123 24.32 13.99 -0.05
CA ALA A 123 24.74 12.65 0.39
C ALA A 123 23.55 11.76 0.77
N THR A 124 22.39 12.34 1.05
CA THR A 124 21.20 11.62 1.52
C THR A 124 19.94 11.88 0.70
N SER A 125 20.03 12.75 -0.31
CA SER A 125 18.93 13.13 -1.20
C SER A 125 19.39 13.28 -2.65
N VAL A 126 18.44 13.25 -3.59
CA VAL A 126 18.72 13.38 -5.03
C VAL A 126 18.37 14.75 -5.55
N VAL A 127 17.28 15.33 -5.03
CA VAL A 127 16.83 16.68 -5.41
C VAL A 127 16.75 17.61 -4.22
N ASP A 128 16.83 18.91 -4.46
CA ASP A 128 16.57 19.96 -3.49
C ASP A 128 15.07 20.24 -3.30
N GLY A 129 14.76 21.26 -2.50
CA GLY A 129 13.40 21.72 -2.18
C GLY A 129 12.56 22.17 -3.39
N SER A 130 13.20 22.45 -4.52
CA SER A 130 12.57 22.89 -5.78
C SER A 130 12.63 21.80 -6.86
N GLY A 131 12.97 20.55 -6.47
CA GLY A 131 13.03 19.41 -7.37
C GLY A 131 14.27 19.37 -8.27
N ARG A 132 15.25 20.26 -8.07
CA ARG A 132 16.48 20.32 -8.88
C ARG A 132 17.46 19.24 -8.43
N VAL A 133 18.05 18.51 -9.36
CA VAL A 133 19.02 17.46 -9.04
C VAL A 133 20.32 18.08 -8.56
N HIS A 134 20.81 17.62 -7.41
CA HIS A 134 22.05 18.12 -6.82
C HIS A 134 23.24 18.00 -7.78
N GLY A 135 23.94 19.11 -8.03
CA GLY A 135 25.12 19.15 -8.90
C GLY A 135 24.85 19.18 -10.40
N TYR A 136 23.58 19.28 -10.83
CA TYR A 136 23.20 19.39 -12.24
C TYR A 136 22.33 20.62 -12.49
N GLU A 137 22.77 21.47 -13.41
CA GLU A 137 22.00 22.62 -13.86
C GLU A 137 20.91 22.19 -14.86
N GLY A 138 19.71 22.75 -14.73
CA GLY A 138 18.60 22.50 -15.65
C GLY A 138 17.95 21.10 -15.57
N LEU A 139 18.33 20.26 -14.61
CA LEU A 139 17.74 18.92 -14.43
C LEU A 139 16.80 18.89 -13.21
N ILE A 140 15.53 18.56 -13.44
CA ILE A 140 14.47 18.56 -12.42
C ILE A 140 13.72 17.21 -12.42
N VAL A 141 13.29 16.78 -11.24
CA VAL A 141 12.36 15.66 -11.04
C VAL A 141 11.07 16.18 -10.39
N ALA A 142 9.91 15.91 -10.99
CA ALA A 142 8.62 16.46 -10.58
C ALA A 142 7.52 15.38 -10.51
N ASP A 143 7.81 14.25 -9.86
CA ASP A 143 6.86 13.15 -9.68
C ASP A 143 6.87 12.62 -8.23
N ALA A 144 6.17 11.51 -7.97
CA ALA A 144 6.08 10.91 -6.64
C ALA A 144 7.44 10.48 -6.03
N SER A 145 8.49 10.35 -6.86
CA SER A 145 9.80 9.88 -6.41
C SER A 145 10.55 10.89 -5.54
N VAL A 146 10.16 12.17 -5.57
CA VAL A 146 10.73 13.22 -4.72
C VAL A 146 10.17 13.19 -3.30
N ILE A 147 9.02 12.55 -3.10
CA ILE A 147 8.34 12.50 -1.80
C ILE A 147 9.12 11.56 -0.87
N PRO A 148 9.69 12.06 0.25
CA PRO A 148 10.65 11.29 1.05
C PRO A 148 10.01 10.21 1.92
N THR A 149 8.71 10.32 2.22
CA THR A 149 8.00 9.37 3.08
C THR A 149 6.59 9.09 2.58
N ASN A 150 6.04 7.94 2.99
CA ASN A 150 4.65 7.60 2.67
C ASN A 150 3.69 8.58 3.36
N LEU A 151 2.80 9.19 2.57
CA LEU A 151 1.81 10.17 3.03
C LEU A 151 0.63 9.53 3.79
N GLY A 152 0.40 8.23 3.62
CA GLY A 152 -0.75 7.53 4.19
C GLY A 152 -2.11 7.86 3.53
N VAL A 153 -2.11 8.72 2.52
CA VAL A 153 -3.28 9.17 1.76
C VAL A 153 -3.00 9.17 0.26
N ASN A 154 -4.03 9.40 -0.56
CA ASN A 154 -3.88 9.47 -2.02
C ASN A 154 -2.95 10.64 -2.41
N PRO A 155 -1.88 10.39 -3.20
CA PRO A 155 -0.85 11.39 -3.41
C PRO A 155 -1.10 12.35 -4.58
N GLN A 156 -2.18 12.17 -5.34
CA GLN A 156 -2.41 12.89 -6.59
C GLN A 156 -2.30 14.41 -6.42
N HIS A 157 -3.00 15.00 -5.43
CA HIS A 157 -2.94 16.44 -5.19
C HIS A 157 -1.56 16.89 -4.71
N THR A 158 -0.86 16.09 -3.89
CA THR A 158 0.50 16.40 -3.46
C THR A 158 1.47 16.44 -4.64
N ILE A 159 1.38 15.46 -5.55
CA ILE A 159 2.24 15.40 -6.75
C ILE A 159 1.94 16.60 -7.66
N MET A 160 0.67 16.90 -7.92
CA MET A 160 0.28 18.05 -8.74
C MET A 160 0.75 19.38 -8.13
N GLY A 161 0.62 19.55 -6.81
CA GLY A 161 1.07 20.76 -6.11
C GLY A 161 2.58 20.93 -6.14
N LEU A 162 3.35 19.86 -5.93
CA LEU A 162 4.80 19.89 -6.04
C LEU A 162 5.25 20.20 -7.47
N ALA A 163 4.67 19.52 -8.47
CA ALA A 163 5.01 19.77 -9.87
C ALA A 163 4.71 21.20 -10.31
N MET A 164 3.60 21.78 -9.86
CA MET A 164 3.25 23.19 -10.12
C MET A 164 4.26 24.13 -9.46
N THR A 165 4.57 23.91 -8.18
CA THR A 165 5.54 24.74 -7.44
C THR A 165 6.92 24.69 -8.09
N PHE A 166 7.40 23.50 -8.47
CA PHE A 166 8.70 23.34 -9.13
C PHE A 166 8.75 23.99 -10.52
N ALA A 167 7.62 23.99 -11.24
CA ALA A 167 7.53 24.67 -12.52
C ALA A 167 7.58 26.20 -12.36
N ASP A 168 6.90 26.75 -11.35
CA ASP A 168 6.95 28.18 -11.03
C ASP A 168 8.37 28.62 -10.62
N ASP A 169 9.04 27.83 -9.77
CA ASP A 169 10.43 28.05 -9.37
C ASP A 169 11.42 27.95 -10.55
N LEU A 170 11.12 27.10 -11.53
CA LEU A 170 11.93 26.98 -12.76
C LEU A 170 11.77 28.23 -13.65
N LEU A 171 10.56 28.77 -13.76
CA LEU A 171 10.28 29.95 -14.58
C LEU A 171 10.79 31.26 -13.96
N ALA A 172 10.96 31.29 -12.64
CA ALA A 172 11.47 32.45 -11.90
C ALA A 172 13.01 32.55 -11.86
N ALA A 173 13.73 31.49 -12.26
CA ALA A 173 15.18 31.41 -12.27
C ALA A 173 15.79 31.83 -13.62
#